data_AF-A0A355GKU2-F1
#
_entry.id   AF-A0A355GKU2-F1
#
_cell.length_a   1.000
_cell.length_b   1.000
_cell.length_c   1.000
_cell.angle_alpha   90.00
_cell.angle_beta   90.00
_cell.angle_gamma   90.00
#
_symmetry.space_group_name_H-M   'P 1'
#
loop_
_entity.id
_entity.type
_entity.pdbx_description
1 polymer ?
#
loop_
_entity_poly.entity_id
_entity_poly.type
_entity_poly.pdbx_seq_one_letter_code
_entity_poly.pdbx_strand_id
1 'polypeptide(L)'
;PPLVIWVTHHDLIVPGYEEQGHFKPYEIEGVDYVINGHIHRRLEDVIKGQTTWVTPGNIVRRSRSDASRAHVPSVLKLEVTTEGWQRSVVEVPHQPFDEIFHAEVQDDTEQGLPSAFISGLAELQTRRTDSGAGLKLFLEKNLTQFQPAVADEVQKLANEVSNHDD
;
A
#
# COMPACT_ATOMS: atom_id res chain seq x y z
N PRO A 1 34.25 14.36 9.17
CA PRO A 1 32.92 15.01 9.27
C PRO A 1 31.95 14.03 9.96
N PRO A 2 30.95 14.50 10.71
CA PRO A 2 29.93 13.60 11.27
C PRO A 2 29.11 12.97 10.14
N LEU A 3 28.67 11.73 10.32
CA LEU A 3 27.71 11.08 9.43
C LEU A 3 26.33 11.72 9.64
N VAL A 4 25.74 12.28 8.58
CA VAL A 4 24.42 12.90 8.60
C VAL A 4 23.42 12.03 7.85
N ILE A 5 22.42 11.53 8.59
CA ILE A 5 21.35 10.68 8.07
C ILE A 5 20.02 11.40 8.23
N TRP A 6 19.26 11.47 7.15
CA TRP A 6 17.86 11.88 7.17
C TRP A 6 16.95 10.67 6.99
N VAL A 7 15.76 10.75 7.57
CA VAL A 7 14.73 9.72 7.43
C VAL A 7 13.49 10.36 6.83
N THR A 8 12.94 9.75 5.80
CA THR A 8 11.79 10.26 5.05
C THR A 8 10.74 9.18 4.83
N HIS A 9 9.55 9.57 4.40
CA HIS A 9 8.48 8.65 3.99
C HIS A 9 7.75 9.23 2.78
N HIS A 10 8.39 9.13 1.62
CA HIS A 10 7.89 9.71 0.39
C HIS A 10 7.77 8.68 -0.71
N ASP A 11 6.94 9.04 -1.68
CA ASP A 11 6.75 8.29 -2.90
C ASP A 11 7.84 8.66 -3.92
N LEU A 12 8.97 7.95 -3.87
CA LEU A 12 10.16 8.29 -4.65
C LEU A 12 10.15 7.68 -6.05
N ILE A 13 10.60 8.46 -7.03
CA ILE A 13 10.94 7.99 -8.37
C ILE A 13 12.37 7.45 -8.34
N VAL A 14 12.51 6.13 -8.24
CA VAL A 14 13.78 5.40 -8.15
C VAL A 14 13.75 4.14 -9.03
N PRO A 15 14.91 3.58 -9.42
CA PRO A 15 14.96 2.35 -10.20
C PRO A 15 14.13 1.20 -9.61
N GLY A 16 13.22 0.64 -10.41
CA GLY A 16 12.30 -0.41 -9.98
C GLY A 16 11.00 0.07 -9.32
N TYR A 17 10.73 1.38 -9.34
CA TYR A 17 9.53 2.05 -8.81
C TYR A 17 9.15 3.34 -9.58
N GLU A 18 9.64 3.52 -10.80
CA GLU A 18 9.55 4.78 -11.55
C GLU A 18 8.12 5.20 -11.89
N GLU A 19 7.28 4.23 -12.25
CA GLU A 19 5.88 4.47 -12.69
C GLU A 19 4.94 4.81 -11.53
N GLN A 20 5.34 4.53 -10.29
CA GLN A 20 4.53 4.74 -9.09
C GLN A 20 5.00 5.96 -8.29
N GLY A 21 6.27 6.37 -8.44
CA GLY A 21 6.84 7.48 -7.70
C GLY A 21 6.30 8.86 -8.11
N HIS A 22 6.37 9.81 -7.19
CA HIS A 22 5.99 11.21 -7.42
C HIS A 22 7.11 12.21 -7.16
N PHE A 23 8.15 11.83 -6.43
CA PHE A 23 9.23 12.73 -6.02
C PHE A 23 10.59 12.24 -6.49
N LYS A 24 11.37 13.10 -7.17
CA LYS A 24 12.70 12.73 -7.68
C LYS A 24 13.79 12.99 -6.64
N PRO A 25 14.65 11.99 -6.32
CA PRO A 25 15.84 12.20 -5.50
C PRO A 25 16.78 13.26 -6.08
N TYR A 26 17.37 14.07 -5.20
CA TYR A 26 18.37 15.09 -5.52
C TYR A 26 19.47 15.14 -4.45
N GLU A 27 20.55 15.86 -4.73
CA GLU A 27 21.63 16.06 -3.77
C GLU A 27 21.19 17.01 -2.66
N ILE A 28 21.38 16.64 -1.40
CA ILE A 28 21.12 17.50 -0.25
C ILE A 28 22.47 17.84 0.39
N GLU A 29 22.87 19.10 0.30
CA GLU A 29 24.15 19.56 0.85
C GLU A 29 24.22 19.27 2.36
N GLY A 30 25.35 18.70 2.78
CA GLY A 30 25.60 18.27 4.16
C GLY A 30 24.90 16.98 4.59
N VAL A 31 24.18 16.28 3.71
CA VAL A 31 23.52 14.99 4.02
C VAL A 31 24.16 13.85 3.25
N ASP A 32 24.69 12.87 3.99
CA ASP A 32 25.31 11.67 3.41
C ASP A 32 24.26 10.65 2.98
N TYR A 33 23.21 10.45 3.80
CA TYR A 33 22.19 9.42 3.58
C TYR A 33 20.78 9.95 3.79
N VAL A 34 19.87 9.55 2.90
CA VAL A 34 18.43 9.69 3.09
C VAL A 34 17.80 8.30 3.07
N ILE A 35 17.31 7.84 4.21
CA ILE A 35 16.62 6.57 4.36
C ILE A 35 15.13 6.80 4.17
N ASN A 36 14.58 6.29 3.07
CA ASN A 36 13.17 6.46 2.74
C ASN A 36 12.34 5.25 3.13
N GLY A 37 11.26 5.48 3.87
CA GLY A 37 10.16 4.53 4.06
C GLY A 37 9.21 4.47 2.87
N HIS A 38 7.94 4.14 3.11
CA HIS A 38 6.85 4.08 2.11
C HIS A 38 6.91 2.92 1.11
N ILE A 39 8.04 2.78 0.41
CA ILE A 39 8.24 1.76 -0.61
C ILE A 39 8.60 0.44 0.08
N HIS A 40 7.73 -0.56 -0.07
CA HIS A 40 7.86 -1.85 0.61
C HIS A 40 8.79 -2.85 -0.08
N ARG A 41 9.35 -2.49 -1.23
CA ARG A 41 10.38 -3.28 -1.91
C ARG A 41 11.74 -2.72 -1.53
N ARG A 42 12.72 -3.59 -1.26
CA ARG A 42 14.12 -3.17 -1.22
C ARG A 42 14.56 -2.80 -2.63
N LEU A 43 15.05 -1.58 -2.81
CA LEU A 43 15.53 -1.08 -4.11
C LEU A 43 17.01 -0.74 -4.05
N GLU A 44 17.61 -0.58 -5.22
CA GLU A 44 18.99 -0.11 -5.33
C GLU A 44 19.13 1.31 -4.79
N ASP A 45 20.32 1.63 -4.30
CA ASP A 45 20.59 2.97 -3.81
C ASP A 45 20.67 3.95 -4.98
N VAL A 46 20.21 5.17 -4.75
CA VAL A 46 20.30 6.25 -5.73
C VAL A 46 21.27 7.31 -5.22
N ILE A 47 22.40 7.43 -5.89
CA ILE A 47 23.44 8.41 -5.54
C ILE A 47 23.17 9.72 -6.31
N LYS A 48 23.13 10.83 -5.58
CA LYS A 48 22.99 12.19 -6.10
C LYS A 48 24.04 13.09 -5.46
N GLY A 49 25.11 13.36 -6.20
CA GLY A 49 26.29 14.03 -5.68
C GLY A 49 26.83 13.31 -4.45
N GLN A 50 26.87 13.99 -3.30
CA GLN A 50 27.28 13.40 -2.02
C GLN A 50 26.19 12.65 -1.26
N THR A 51 24.91 12.78 -1.65
CA THR A 51 23.79 12.16 -0.95
C THR A 51 23.42 10.81 -1.55
N THR A 52 23.32 9.79 -0.69
CA THR A 52 22.83 8.45 -1.04
C THR A 52 21.41 8.26 -0.54
N TRP A 53 20.47 8.07 -1.46
CA TRP A 53 19.08 7.72 -1.14
C TRP A 53 18.94 6.21 -1.06
N VAL A 54 18.38 5.73 0.06
CA VAL A 54 18.27 4.30 0.37
C VAL A 54 16.82 3.94 0.63
N THR A 55 16.36 2.87 -0.02
CA THR A 55 15.02 2.30 0.17
C THR A 55 15.17 0.88 0.72
N PRO A 56 15.13 0.69 2.05
CA PRO A 56 15.39 -0.60 2.68
C PRO A 56 14.27 -1.62 2.46
N GLY A 57 13.07 -1.18 2.07
CA GLY A 57 11.90 -2.04 1.95
C GLY A 57 11.26 -2.34 3.31
N ASN A 58 10.44 -3.39 3.36
CA ASN A 58 9.71 -3.78 4.56
C ASN A 58 10.26 -5.05 5.22
N ILE A 59 9.91 -5.23 6.49
CA ILE A 59 10.30 -6.39 7.31
C ILE A 59 9.29 -7.55 7.28
N VAL A 60 8.22 -7.43 6.49
CA VAL A 60 7.15 -8.45 6.39
C VAL A 60 6.65 -8.55 4.96
N ARG A 61 6.27 -9.74 4.50
CA ARG A 61 5.61 -9.88 3.19
C ARG A 61 4.15 -9.43 3.31
N ARG A 62 3.73 -8.47 2.48
CA ARG A 62 2.40 -7.82 2.56
C ARG A 62 1.33 -8.46 1.69
N SER A 63 1.72 -9.18 0.65
CA SER A 63 0.80 -9.68 -0.37
C SER A 63 1.33 -10.96 -1.01
N ARG A 64 0.41 -11.74 -1.57
CA ARG A 64 0.72 -12.87 -2.44
C ARG A 64 1.08 -12.35 -3.84
N SER A 65 2.36 -12.14 -4.09
CA SER A 65 2.87 -11.73 -5.41
C SER A 65 4.27 -12.27 -5.64
N ASP A 66 4.71 -12.35 -6.90
CA ASP A 66 6.07 -12.80 -7.23
C ASP A 66 7.14 -11.87 -6.63
N ALA A 67 6.85 -10.56 -6.59
CA ALA A 67 7.71 -9.59 -5.91
C ALA A 67 7.84 -9.88 -4.41
N SER A 68 6.73 -10.23 -3.74
CA SER A 68 6.75 -10.61 -2.32
C SER A 68 7.43 -11.97 -2.10
N ARG A 69 7.29 -12.91 -3.04
CA ARG A 69 7.94 -14.23 -3.01
C ARG A 69 9.46 -14.11 -3.11
N ALA A 70 9.94 -13.25 -4.01
CA ALA A 70 11.38 -12.96 -4.16
C ALA A 70 11.95 -12.11 -3.01
N HIS A 71 11.09 -11.42 -2.24
CA HIS A 71 11.52 -10.58 -1.13
C HIS A 71 11.95 -11.41 0.09
N VAL A 72 13.13 -11.08 0.61
CA VAL A 72 13.68 -11.58 1.87
C VAL A 72 13.51 -10.49 2.93
N PRO A 73 12.62 -10.66 3.92
CA PRO A 73 12.47 -9.76 5.05
C PRO A 73 13.81 -9.44 5.69
N SER A 74 14.18 -8.16 5.69
CA SER A 74 15.48 -7.72 6.18
C SER A 74 15.42 -6.27 6.68
N VAL A 75 16.41 -5.91 7.50
CA VAL A 75 16.61 -4.54 7.99
C VAL A 75 17.93 -3.98 7.50
N LEU A 76 17.94 -2.68 7.21
CA LEU A 76 19.18 -1.93 7.01
C LEU A 76 19.83 -1.67 8.37
N LYS A 77 21.05 -2.18 8.56
CA LYS A 77 21.88 -1.89 9.73
C LYS A 77 22.95 -0.86 9.35
N LEU A 78 22.94 0.27 10.04
CA LEU A 78 24.02 1.24 10.04
C LEU A 78 24.73 1.14 11.40
N GLU A 79 26.04 0.90 11.38
CA GLU A 79 26.85 0.71 12.57
C GLU A 79 27.98 1.72 12.58
N VAL A 80 27.95 2.62 13.57
CA VAL A 80 28.98 3.65 13.76
C VAL A 80 30.01 3.12 14.74
N THR A 81 31.27 3.16 14.35
CA THR A 81 32.44 2.68 15.10
C THR A 81 33.45 3.82 15.30
N THR A 82 34.53 3.56 16.03
CA THR A 82 35.64 4.51 16.18
C THR A 82 36.41 4.75 14.88
N GLU A 83 36.34 3.81 13.92
CA GLU A 83 37.05 3.87 12.64
C GLU A 83 36.21 4.48 11.51
N GLY A 84 34.93 4.77 11.78
CA GLY A 84 33.99 5.29 10.80
C GLY A 84 32.62 4.66 10.98
N TRP A 85 31.96 4.30 9.89
CA TRP A 85 30.67 3.62 9.94
C TRP A 85 30.58 2.59 8.82
N GLN A 86 29.75 1.56 9.03
CA GLN A 86 29.49 0.54 8.04
C GLN A 86 28.00 0.30 7.87
N ARG A 87 27.63 -0.12 6.66
CA ARG A 87 26.28 -0.53 6.30
C ARG A 87 26.24 -2.01 6.00
N SER A 88 25.21 -2.67 6.49
CA SER A 88 24.87 -4.05 6.13
C SER A 88 23.35 -4.23 6.07
N VAL A 89 22.93 -5.36 5.49
CA VAL A 89 21.54 -5.80 5.52
C VAL A 89 21.49 -7.04 6.41
N VAL A 90 20.60 -7.04 7.38
CA VAL A 90 20.40 -8.15 8.31
C VAL A 90 19.06 -8.79 8.00
N GLU A 91 19.08 -10.06 7.61
CA GLU A 91 17.86 -10.84 7.43
C GLU A 91 17.13 -10.99 8.76
N VAL A 92 15.81 -10.78 8.74
CA VAL A 92 14.95 -10.95 9.91
C VAL A 92 14.38 -12.37 9.87
N PRO A 93 14.32 -13.10 11.00
CA PRO A 93 13.68 -14.41 11.05
C PRO A 93 12.27 -14.39 10.47
N HIS A 94 12.00 -15.26 9.51
CA HIS A 94 10.72 -15.32 8.80
C HIS A 94 10.44 -16.74 8.29
N GLN A 95 9.16 -17.06 8.09
CA GLN A 95 8.78 -18.34 7.48
C GLN A 95 8.90 -18.28 5.95
N PRO A 96 9.10 -19.42 5.26
CA PRO A 96 9.08 -19.51 3.81
C PRO A 96 7.79 -18.93 3.21
N PHE A 97 7.90 -18.34 2.01
CA PHE A 97 6.75 -17.73 1.35
C PHE A 97 5.57 -18.71 1.19
N ASP A 98 5.84 -19.92 0.70
CA ASP A 98 4.82 -20.92 0.39
C ASP A 98 4.15 -21.54 1.63
N GLU A 99 4.75 -21.37 2.81
CA GLU A 99 4.16 -21.80 4.08
C GLU A 99 3.17 -20.76 4.64
N ILE A 100 3.38 -19.48 4.36
CA ILE A 100 2.46 -18.40 4.76
C ILE A 100 1.38 -18.17 3.70
N PHE A 101 1.78 -18.15 2.43
CA PHE A 101 0.90 -17.90 1.29
C PHE A 101 0.66 -19.22 0.55
N HIS A 102 -0.20 -20.07 1.13
CA HIS A 102 -0.62 -21.34 0.53
C HIS A 102 -1.13 -21.14 -0.88
N ALA A 103 -0.83 -22.08 -1.80
CA ALA A 103 -1.32 -22.03 -3.18
C ALA A 103 -2.81 -21.66 -3.24
N GLU A 104 -3.17 -20.79 -4.17
CA GLU A 104 -4.55 -20.41 -4.39
C GLU A 104 -5.27 -21.69 -4.78
N VAL A 105 -6.13 -22.16 -3.87
CA VAL A 105 -7.04 -23.25 -4.18
C VAL A 105 -8.03 -22.62 -5.14
N GLN A 106 -7.85 -22.86 -6.44
CA GLN A 106 -8.94 -22.65 -7.38
C GLN A 106 -10.01 -23.66 -6.98
N ASP A 107 -11.07 -23.18 -6.35
CA ASP A 107 -12.27 -23.99 -6.21
C ASP A 107 -12.82 -24.22 -7.62
N ASP A 108 -12.49 -25.36 -8.22
CA ASP A 108 -13.09 -25.86 -9.47
C ASP A 108 -14.62 -26.05 -9.35
N THR A 109 -15.19 -25.82 -8.16
CA THR A 109 -16.61 -25.98 -7.84
C THR A 109 -17.44 -24.70 -7.95
N GLU A 110 -16.85 -23.52 -8.10
CA GLU A 110 -17.61 -22.30 -8.30
C GLU A 110 -17.48 -21.79 -9.74
N GLN A 111 -18.31 -22.34 -10.64
CA GLN A 111 -19.06 -21.46 -11.54
C GLN A 111 -19.88 -20.54 -10.64
N GLY A 112 -19.20 -19.51 -10.09
CA GLY A 112 -19.72 -18.68 -9.03
C GLY A 112 -21.07 -18.16 -9.44
N LEU A 113 -22.09 -18.49 -8.64
CA LEU A 113 -23.36 -17.79 -8.72
C LEU A 113 -23.02 -16.29 -8.73
N PRO A 114 -23.51 -15.51 -9.71
CA PRO A 114 -23.17 -14.11 -9.80
C PRO A 114 -23.49 -13.44 -8.46
N SER A 115 -22.45 -12.98 -7.78
CA SER A 115 -22.60 -12.40 -6.44
C SER A 115 -23.43 -11.14 -6.57
N ALA A 116 -24.62 -11.16 -5.98
CA ALA A 116 -25.50 -9.99 -5.93
C ALA A 116 -24.80 -8.77 -5.31
N PHE A 117 -23.82 -8.99 -4.44
CA PHE A 117 -22.96 -7.95 -3.89
C PHE A 117 -22.03 -7.34 -4.95
N ILE A 118 -21.32 -8.16 -5.73
CA ILE A 118 -20.42 -7.67 -6.79
C ILE A 118 -21.22 -6.96 -7.89
N SER A 119 -22.37 -7.51 -8.28
CA SER A 119 -23.28 -6.86 -9.23
C SER A 119 -23.81 -5.52 -8.70
N GLY A 120 -24.18 -5.45 -7.41
CA GLY A 120 -24.62 -4.20 -6.77
C GLY A 120 -23.50 -3.15 -6.69
N LEU A 121 -22.27 -3.56 -6.37
CA LEU A 121 -21.11 -2.66 -6.37
C LEU A 121 -20.80 -2.13 -7.77
N ALA A 122 -20.85 -2.98 -8.80
CA ALA A 122 -20.65 -2.55 -10.17
C ALA A 122 -21.72 -1.54 -10.61
N GLU A 123 -22.99 -1.78 -10.25
CA GLU A 123 -24.08 -0.83 -10.53
C GLU A 123 -23.84 0.53 -9.84
N LEU A 124 -23.43 0.53 -8.56
CA LEU A 124 -23.07 1.74 -7.83
C LEU A 124 -21.90 2.51 -8.47
N GLN A 125 -20.87 1.80 -8.94
CA GLN A 125 -19.75 2.41 -9.65
C GLN A 125 -20.18 3.05 -10.97
N THR A 126 -21.04 2.39 -11.74
CA THR A 126 -21.53 2.93 -13.03
C THR A 126 -22.43 4.15 -12.87
N ARG A 127 -23.09 4.30 -11.73
CA ARG A 127 -24.02 5.42 -11.44
C ARG A 127 -23.43 6.46 -10.49
N ARG A 128 -22.11 6.44 -10.27
CA ARG A 128 -21.45 7.38 -9.38
C ARG A 128 -21.63 8.82 -9.88
N THR A 129 -22.23 9.65 -9.05
CA THR A 129 -22.46 11.09 -9.28
C THR A 129 -21.90 11.87 -8.09
N ASP A 130 -21.31 13.05 -8.33
CA ASP A 130 -20.71 13.88 -7.27
C ASP A 130 -21.73 14.29 -6.19
N SER A 131 -23.02 14.41 -6.54
CA SER A 131 -24.11 14.75 -5.61
C SER A 131 -24.71 13.57 -4.84
N GLY A 132 -24.18 12.35 -4.99
CA GLY A 132 -24.72 11.14 -4.34
C GLY A 132 -26.10 10.68 -4.86
N ALA A 133 -26.66 11.31 -5.90
CA ALA A 133 -27.96 10.96 -6.48
C ALA A 133 -28.05 9.49 -6.94
N GLY A 134 -26.96 8.94 -7.50
CA GLY A 134 -26.88 7.54 -7.90
C GLY A 134 -26.98 6.55 -6.73
N LEU A 135 -26.43 6.90 -5.56
CA LEU A 135 -26.54 6.10 -4.34
C LEU A 135 -27.98 6.08 -3.83
N LYS A 136 -28.66 7.24 -3.80
CA LYS A 136 -30.06 7.34 -3.36
C LYS A 136 -30.99 6.48 -4.22
N LEU A 137 -30.88 6.58 -5.55
CA LEU A 137 -31.67 5.77 -6.48
C LEU A 137 -31.39 4.26 -6.36
N PHE A 138 -30.15 3.88 -6.04
CA PHE A 138 -29.80 2.48 -5.82
C PHE A 138 -30.45 1.95 -4.53
N LEU A 139 -30.41 2.74 -3.46
CA LEU A 139 -31.02 2.37 -2.18
C LEU A 139 -32.54 2.28 -2.28
N GLU A 140 -33.23 3.23 -2.93
CA GLU A 140 -34.69 3.18 -3.14
C GLU A 140 -35.15 1.88 -3.80
N LYS A 141 -34.37 1.36 -4.76
CA LYS A 141 -34.70 0.12 -5.48
C LYS A 141 -34.46 -1.15 -4.67
N ASN A 142 -33.56 -1.10 -3.68
CA ASN A 142 -33.04 -2.30 -3.02
C ASN A 142 -33.37 -2.38 -1.52
N LEU A 143 -33.78 -1.30 -0.87
CA LEU A 143 -34.00 -1.30 0.58
C LEU A 143 -35.27 -2.05 1.02
N THR A 144 -36.27 -2.16 0.15
CA THR A 144 -37.56 -2.80 0.44
C THR A 144 -37.47 -4.30 0.74
N GLN A 145 -36.35 -4.94 0.39
CA GLN A 145 -36.12 -6.37 0.68
C GLN A 145 -35.62 -6.63 2.11
N PHE A 146 -35.20 -5.59 2.84
CA PHE A 146 -34.68 -5.71 4.19
C PHE A 146 -35.74 -5.41 5.24
N GLN A 147 -35.48 -5.84 6.48
CA GLN A 147 -36.33 -5.48 7.61
C GLN A 147 -36.31 -3.95 7.83
N PRO A 148 -37.42 -3.34 8.27
CA PRO A 148 -37.52 -1.89 8.41
C PRO A 148 -36.37 -1.27 9.22
N ALA A 149 -36.00 -1.85 10.35
CA ALA A 149 -34.90 -1.36 11.19
C ALA A 149 -33.53 -1.35 10.47
N VAL A 150 -33.29 -2.32 9.58
CA VAL A 150 -32.06 -2.38 8.78
C VAL A 150 -32.12 -1.36 7.64
N ALA A 151 -33.27 -1.27 6.97
CA ALA A 151 -33.47 -0.30 5.89
C ALA A 151 -33.32 1.15 6.39
N ASP A 152 -33.87 1.45 7.57
CA ASP A 152 -33.80 2.76 8.21
C ASP A 152 -32.35 3.13 8.58
N GLU A 153 -31.57 2.20 9.13
CA GLU A 153 -30.17 2.46 9.47
C GLU A 153 -29.30 2.66 8.23
N VAL A 154 -29.50 1.86 7.17
CA VAL A 154 -28.79 2.05 5.90
C VAL A 154 -29.14 3.40 5.27
N GLN A 155 -30.41 3.80 5.31
CA GLN A 155 -30.86 5.09 4.79
C GLN A 155 -30.29 6.27 5.60
N LYS A 156 -30.21 6.13 6.93
CA LYS A 156 -29.57 7.11 7.82
C LYS A 156 -28.10 7.30 7.48
N LEU A 157 -27.33 6.20 7.40
CA LEU A 157 -25.91 6.25 7.03
C LEU A 157 -25.68 6.86 5.65
N ALA A 158 -26.54 6.54 4.67
CA ALA A 158 -26.48 7.13 3.34
C ALA A 158 -26.70 8.65 3.36
N ASN A 159 -27.60 9.14 4.22
CA ASN A 159 -27.83 10.57 4.39
C ASN A 159 -26.64 11.28 5.06
N GLU A 160 -26.00 10.64 6.05
CA GLU A 160 -24.80 11.20 6.73
C GLU A 160 -23.66 11.47 5.73
N VAL A 161 -23.40 10.54 4.81
CA VAL A 161 -22.32 10.68 3.82
C VAL A 161 -22.72 11.54 2.61
N SER A 162 -24.01 11.70 2.34
CA SER A 162 -24.50 12.51 1.21
C SER A 162 -24.73 13.99 1.57
N ASN A 163 -24.74 14.33 2.85
CA ASN A 163 -24.97 15.69 3.35
C ASN A 163 -23.66 16.37 3.84
N HIS A 164 -22.49 15.82 3.48
CA HIS A 164 -21.18 16.42 3.77
C HIS A 164 -20.76 17.44 2.69
N ASP A 165 -21.70 18.30 2.31
CA ASP A 165 -21.47 19.52 1.54
C ASP A 165 -22.37 20.61 2.16
N ASP A 166 -21.85 21.25 3.20
CA ASP A 166 -22.08 22.66 3.57
C ASP A 166 -20.84 23.17 4.34
#